data_AF-A0A8H6M935-F1
#
_entry.id   AF-A0A8H6M935-F1
#
_cell.length_a   1.000
_cell.length_b   1.000
_cell.length_c   1.000
_cell.angle_alpha   90.00
_cell.angle_beta   90.00
_cell.angle_gamma   90.00
#
_symmetry.space_group_name_H-M   'P 1'
#
loop_
_entity.id
_entity.type
_entity.pdbx_description
1 polymer ?
#
loop_
_entity_poly.entity_id
_entity_poly.type
_entity_poly.pdbx_seq_one_letter_code
_entity_poly.pdbx_strand_id
1 'polypeptide(L)'
;MGKSYDHLPGNLIPWIMDQKVFWVATAPLAEDGHVNVSPKGYERTFHIMIDTEDGETIDSHNIPEGSDFNFKKATSRAVWYEDLTGSGAETIAHARENGRITVMFSAFEGPANIVRLFGTAKVYEFGTPEYEELLPLEKRQPGSRSIIWVDFHRVGTACGFSIPFYTYKGPRNKLRRMAAALEQEDYDHYVSCTAELEKSDAAEPAATELPGKGLKNYWKLSNNKSIDGVPAIQYAYASKQPLGDWTVKGADFRVPDDESIPPKDQAVTKDPTAVVGRGPFEDFGKHFAGFGAGVMFTILLYRLAHPSSVTPLGSFPRSTKPTSRCVLARDPLPLTPPLHLTPAVMGKFYDHLPGNLIPWVLDQKVFWVATAPLAEDGHVNVSPKGYEHTMHVIAKSTAVWYEDLTGSGAETIAHVGENGRVTVMFTAFEGPPNILRLFGTAKVYEFGTPEYEELLPVEKRQPGSRAIIWVDVHKVGTSCGYSIPFFTYKGPRNKLRKFAVGKEQEDYDHYASCASELQSSDTPTGSALPKVNDLPSEKGLKNIWRLYNGKSIDGVPAIQTAYASKKPLGDWRIKGAEYCVPDDESIPPKDHHIIVEGGFISDAGKLLTSFGVGVLATTLLYRWGHGAWR
;
A
#
# COMPACT_ATOMS: atom_id res chain seq x y z
N MET A 1 -9.61 20.58 -11.09
CA MET A 1 -9.92 19.21 -10.62
C MET A 1 -9.45 18.95 -9.17
N GLY A 2 -8.99 19.97 -8.45
CA GLY A 2 -8.65 19.94 -7.04
C GLY A 2 -8.98 21.28 -6.39
N LYS A 3 -9.05 21.34 -5.07
CA LYS A 3 -9.23 22.59 -4.30
C LYS A 3 -8.07 22.73 -3.32
N SER A 4 -7.68 23.97 -3.04
CA SER A 4 -6.71 24.31 -2.00
C SER A 4 -7.43 24.99 -0.85
N TYR A 5 -7.01 24.70 0.37
CA TYR A 5 -7.50 25.32 1.59
C TYR A 5 -6.33 25.65 2.50
N ASP A 6 -6.48 26.68 3.34
CA ASP A 6 -5.46 27.04 4.35
C ASP A 6 -5.60 26.21 5.63
N HIS A 7 -6.78 25.62 5.84
CA HIS A 7 -7.13 24.75 6.96
C HIS A 7 -7.80 23.49 6.42
N LEU A 8 -7.76 22.39 7.17
CA LEU A 8 -8.49 21.18 6.83
C LEU A 8 -9.98 21.42 7.08
N PRO A 9 -10.83 21.41 6.04
CA PRO A 9 -12.26 21.55 6.21
C PRO A 9 -12.83 20.38 7.00
N GLY A 10 -13.65 20.65 8.02
CA GLY A 10 -14.11 19.59 8.91
C GLY A 10 -14.94 18.50 8.23
N ASN A 11 -15.58 18.78 7.08
CA ASN A 11 -16.26 17.75 6.28
C ASN A 11 -15.32 16.68 5.69
N LEU A 12 -14.00 16.90 5.67
CA LEU A 12 -13.00 15.92 5.25
C LEU A 12 -12.44 15.11 6.44
N ILE A 13 -12.63 15.58 7.68
CA ILE A 13 -12.07 14.94 8.88
C ILE A 13 -12.58 13.49 9.03
N PRO A 14 -13.90 13.20 8.99
CA PRO A 14 -14.37 11.82 9.09
C PRO A 14 -13.83 10.91 7.99
N TRP A 15 -13.73 11.44 6.76
CA TRP A 15 -13.19 10.69 5.63
C TRP A 15 -11.69 10.35 5.83
N ILE A 16 -10.89 11.29 6.33
CA ILE A 16 -9.47 11.05 6.65
C ILE A 16 -9.33 10.00 7.76
N MET A 17 -10.13 10.12 8.83
CA MET A 17 -10.08 9.19 9.97
C MET A 17 -10.48 7.76 9.58
N ASP A 18 -11.27 7.57 8.53
CA ASP A 18 -11.63 6.25 8.03
C ASP A 18 -10.50 5.60 7.19
N GLN A 19 -9.53 6.37 6.68
CA GLN A 19 -8.48 5.81 5.86
C GLN A 19 -7.57 4.86 6.65
N LYS A 20 -7.42 3.63 6.14
CA LYS A 20 -6.59 2.58 6.80
C LYS A 20 -5.10 2.70 6.51
N VAL A 21 -4.74 3.49 5.49
CA VAL A 21 -3.36 3.77 5.09
C VAL A 21 -3.23 5.23 4.67
N PHE A 22 -2.12 5.85 5.05
CA PHE A 22 -1.68 7.15 4.55
C PHE A 22 -0.20 7.08 4.16
N TRP A 23 0.27 8.08 3.40
CA TRP A 23 1.65 8.17 2.96
C TRP A 23 2.27 9.45 3.42
N VAL A 24 3.52 9.35 3.84
CA VAL A 24 4.31 10.48 4.29
C VAL A 24 5.47 10.65 3.34
N ALA A 25 5.65 11.85 2.80
CA ALA A 25 6.83 12.22 2.05
C ALA A 25 7.59 13.35 2.73
N THR A 26 8.92 13.25 2.74
CA THR A 26 9.85 14.22 3.33
C THR A 26 11.10 14.29 2.45
N ALA A 27 11.83 15.40 2.47
CA ALA A 27 13.06 15.51 1.69
C ALA A 27 14.10 16.41 2.38
N PRO A 28 15.40 16.05 2.32
CA PRO A 28 16.47 16.93 2.78
C PRO A 28 16.62 18.11 1.81
N LEU A 29 17.30 19.17 2.26
CA LEU A 29 17.65 20.32 1.42
C LEU A 29 18.88 20.03 0.56
N ALA A 30 19.69 19.05 0.94
CA ALA A 30 20.83 18.60 0.16
C ALA A 30 20.41 18.16 -1.26
N GLU A 31 21.13 18.63 -2.27
CA GLU A 31 20.86 18.38 -3.69
C GLU A 31 21.03 16.91 -4.07
N ASP A 32 21.94 16.20 -3.40
CA ASP A 32 22.15 14.76 -3.55
C ASP A 32 21.31 13.91 -2.58
N GLY A 33 20.56 14.55 -1.67
CA GLY A 33 19.76 13.88 -0.67
C GLY A 33 18.45 13.30 -1.24
N HIS A 34 18.01 12.19 -0.68
CA HIS A 34 16.90 11.41 -1.24
C HIS A 34 15.54 11.92 -0.77
N VAL A 35 14.61 12.04 -1.71
CA VAL A 35 13.19 12.26 -1.38
C VAL A 35 12.63 10.96 -0.80
N ASN A 36 12.15 11.00 0.43
CA ASN A 36 11.54 9.86 1.08
C ASN A 36 10.03 9.81 0.81
N VAL A 37 9.49 8.60 0.71
CA VAL A 37 8.06 8.32 0.79
C VAL A 37 7.84 7.03 1.58
N SER A 38 6.91 7.03 2.52
CA SER A 38 6.60 5.86 3.33
C SER A 38 5.10 5.70 3.53
N PRO A 39 4.54 4.50 3.33
CA PRO A 39 3.19 4.21 3.75
C PRO A 39 3.16 3.97 5.26
N LYS A 40 2.04 4.31 5.89
CA LYS A 40 1.74 4.12 7.31
C LYS A 40 0.32 3.55 7.37
N GLY A 41 0.13 2.39 8.00
CA GLY A 41 -1.08 1.59 7.83
C GLY A 41 -1.62 0.96 9.11
N TYR A 42 -1.36 1.58 10.25
CA TYR A 42 -1.74 1.04 11.55
C TYR A 42 -2.99 1.74 12.08
N GLU A 43 -3.90 0.98 12.69
CA GLU A 43 -5.12 1.54 13.25
C GLU A 43 -4.81 2.41 14.48
N ARG A 44 -5.57 3.49 14.65
CA ARG A 44 -5.49 4.41 15.79
C ARG A 44 -4.14 5.11 15.99
N THR A 45 -3.28 5.14 14.97
CA THR A 45 -1.99 5.85 15.06
C THR A 45 -2.01 7.24 14.44
N PHE A 46 -3.10 7.64 13.77
CA PHE A 46 -3.22 8.97 13.15
C PHE A 46 -4.28 9.78 13.90
N HIS A 47 -3.92 11.01 14.24
CA HIS A 47 -4.69 11.92 15.07
C HIS A 47 -4.83 13.27 14.39
N ILE A 48 -6.02 13.85 14.47
CA ILE A 48 -6.31 15.20 13.98
C ILE A 48 -6.62 16.08 15.19
N MET A 49 -5.97 17.24 15.28
CA MET A 49 -6.28 18.26 16.27
C MET A 49 -7.38 19.15 15.71
N ILE A 50 -8.58 19.00 16.25
CA ILE A 50 -9.82 19.57 15.70
C ILE A 50 -10.14 20.85 16.46
N ASP A 51 -10.13 21.97 15.75
CA ASP A 51 -10.51 23.28 16.26
C ASP A 51 -12.03 23.44 16.13
N THR A 52 -12.72 23.59 17.26
CA THR A 52 -14.17 23.76 17.34
C THR A 52 -14.56 25.24 17.16
N GLU A 53 -15.85 25.51 16.87
CA GLU A 53 -16.37 26.88 16.81
C GLU A 53 -16.21 27.65 18.12
N ASP A 54 -16.20 26.94 19.25
CA ASP A 54 -16.08 27.52 20.60
C ASP A 54 -14.63 27.87 20.96
N GLY A 55 -13.66 27.60 20.06
CA GLY A 55 -12.25 27.90 20.23
C GLY A 55 -11.47 26.84 21.01
N GLU A 56 -12.07 25.68 21.26
CA GLU A 56 -11.38 24.53 21.86
C GLU A 56 -10.71 23.67 20.79
N THR A 57 -9.53 23.13 21.10
CA THR A 57 -8.86 22.13 20.26
C THR A 57 -8.98 20.76 20.92
N ILE A 58 -9.58 19.80 20.20
CA ILE A 58 -9.85 18.46 20.69
C ILE A 58 -9.16 17.44 19.78
N ASP A 59 -8.50 16.43 20.36
CA ASP A 59 -8.00 15.31 19.58
C ASP A 59 -9.17 14.48 19.03
N SER A 60 -9.11 14.15 17.74
CA SER A 60 -10.06 13.28 17.04
C SER A 60 -10.45 11.99 17.77
N HIS A 61 -9.55 11.35 18.53
CA HIS A 61 -9.84 10.12 19.27
C HIS A 61 -10.49 10.36 20.64
N ASN A 62 -10.58 11.62 21.07
CA ASN A 62 -11.30 12.01 22.29
C ASN A 62 -12.75 12.43 22.02
N ILE A 63 -13.19 12.46 20.75
CA ILE A 63 -14.60 12.65 20.41
C ILE A 63 -15.37 11.38 20.83
N PRO A 64 -16.41 11.50 21.69
CA PRO A 64 -17.19 10.34 22.12
C PRO A 64 -17.86 9.64 20.94
N GLU A 65 -17.75 8.30 20.91
CA GLU A 65 -18.41 7.48 19.90
C GLU A 65 -19.94 7.66 19.97
N GLY A 66 -20.57 7.86 18.81
CA GLY A 66 -22.01 8.12 18.72
C GLY A 66 -22.45 9.54 19.12
N SER A 67 -21.53 10.48 19.37
CA SER A 67 -21.88 11.88 19.60
C SER A 67 -22.37 12.59 18.33
N ASP A 68 -23.25 13.57 18.47
CA ASP A 68 -23.74 14.44 17.39
C ASP A 68 -22.71 15.54 17.01
N PHE A 69 -21.41 15.24 17.10
CA PHE A 69 -20.35 16.22 16.85
C PHE A 69 -20.45 16.77 15.42
N ASN A 70 -20.62 18.09 15.30
CA ASN A 70 -20.85 18.73 14.02
C ASN A 70 -19.53 19.09 13.31
N PHE A 71 -18.97 18.11 12.60
CA PHE A 71 -17.75 18.30 11.81
C PHE A 71 -17.83 19.42 10.75
N LYS A 72 -19.01 19.82 10.27
CA LYS A 72 -19.11 20.87 9.23
C LYS A 72 -18.62 22.24 9.71
N LYS A 73 -18.63 22.44 11.01
CA LYS A 73 -18.26 23.69 11.69
C LYS A 73 -16.82 23.66 12.22
N ALA A 74 -16.19 22.49 12.23
CA ALA A 74 -14.84 22.31 12.70
C ALA A 74 -13.81 22.58 11.61
N THR A 75 -12.60 22.90 12.04
CA THR A 75 -11.42 22.94 11.17
C THR A 75 -10.25 22.24 11.86
N SER A 76 -9.12 22.14 11.17
CA SER A 76 -7.88 21.70 11.80
C SER A 76 -6.69 22.36 11.11
N ARG A 77 -5.62 22.60 11.87
CA ARG A 77 -4.30 23.02 11.37
C ARG A 77 -3.15 22.08 11.73
N ALA A 78 -3.43 21.10 12.58
CA ALA A 78 -2.42 20.17 13.05
C ALA A 78 -2.93 18.74 13.06
N VAL A 79 -2.05 17.84 12.67
CA VAL A 79 -2.21 16.40 12.85
C VAL A 79 -0.98 15.85 13.52
N TRP A 80 -1.09 14.69 14.15
CA TRP A 80 0.09 13.95 14.57
C TRP A 80 -0.12 12.46 14.33
N TYR A 81 0.97 11.73 14.24
CA TYR A 81 0.90 10.27 14.15
C TYR A 81 2.04 9.58 14.87
N GLU A 82 1.78 8.35 15.31
CA GLU A 82 2.79 7.47 15.89
C GLU A 82 3.73 6.95 14.80
N ASP A 83 5.02 7.27 14.93
CA ASP A 83 6.04 6.61 14.14
C ASP A 83 6.48 5.33 14.84
N LEU A 84 6.05 4.20 14.27
CA LEU A 84 6.36 2.87 14.78
C LEU A 84 7.70 2.35 14.28
N THR A 85 8.28 1.46 15.08
CA THR A 85 9.41 0.60 14.71
C THR A 85 9.12 -0.10 13.38
N GLY A 86 10.13 -0.27 12.53
CA GLY A 86 9.97 -0.81 11.18
C GLY A 86 9.71 0.26 10.11
N SER A 87 9.40 1.49 10.52
CA SER A 87 9.55 2.66 9.66
C SER A 87 11.03 3.02 9.51
N GLY A 88 11.44 3.39 8.30
CA GLY A 88 12.75 4.00 8.07
C GLY A 88 12.93 5.28 8.91
N ALA A 89 14.16 5.73 9.09
CA ALA A 89 14.50 6.86 9.96
C ALA A 89 14.47 8.22 9.21
N GLU A 90 14.18 8.20 7.90
CA GLU A 90 14.23 9.34 6.99
C GLU A 90 13.23 10.43 7.37
N THR A 91 12.01 10.06 7.76
CA THR A 91 11.00 11.04 8.17
C THR A 91 11.47 11.84 9.39
N ILE A 92 12.02 11.16 10.40
CA ILE A 92 12.55 11.82 11.60
C ILE A 92 13.74 12.71 11.23
N ALA A 93 14.68 12.19 10.44
CA ALA A 93 15.86 12.92 10.02
C ALA A 93 15.52 14.21 9.26
N HIS A 94 14.70 14.11 8.22
CA HIS A 94 14.31 15.27 7.41
C HIS A 94 13.44 16.26 8.21
N ALA A 95 12.58 15.75 9.10
CA ALA A 95 11.79 16.61 10.00
C ALA A 95 12.71 17.42 10.93
N ARG A 96 13.78 16.84 11.45
CA ARG A 96 14.76 17.54 12.28
C ARG A 96 15.62 18.53 11.48
N GLU A 97 15.94 18.19 10.24
CA GLU A 97 16.78 19.03 9.37
C GLU A 97 16.05 20.29 8.92
N ASN A 98 14.83 20.14 8.39
CA ASN A 98 14.08 21.25 7.77
C ASN A 98 12.56 21.18 7.97
N GLY A 99 12.04 20.11 8.57
CA GLY A 99 10.61 19.99 8.87
C GLY A 99 9.71 19.69 7.67
N ARG A 100 10.16 19.80 6.42
CA ARG A 100 9.26 19.70 5.26
C ARG A 100 8.64 18.32 5.15
N ILE A 101 7.31 18.28 5.19
CA ILE A 101 6.53 17.05 5.16
C ILE A 101 5.26 17.21 4.33
N THR A 102 4.84 16.11 3.72
CA THR A 102 3.49 15.98 3.18
C THR A 102 2.87 14.68 3.60
N VAL A 103 1.68 14.77 4.18
CA VAL A 103 0.84 13.62 4.54
C VAL A 103 -0.26 13.50 3.50
N MET A 104 -0.39 12.34 2.88
CA MET A 104 -1.31 12.10 1.77
C MET A 104 -2.22 10.91 2.03
N PHE A 105 -3.48 11.06 1.66
CA PHE A 105 -4.54 10.07 1.78
C PHE A 105 -5.14 9.81 0.40
N SER A 106 -5.55 8.57 0.12
CA SER A 106 -6.19 8.20 -1.14
C SER A 106 -7.33 7.21 -0.92
N ALA A 107 -8.47 7.46 -1.57
CA ALA A 107 -9.64 6.59 -1.51
C ALA A 107 -9.41 5.26 -2.27
N PHE A 108 -9.30 4.17 -1.52
CA PHE A 108 -9.33 2.81 -2.05
C PHE A 108 -10.75 2.26 -2.20
N GLU A 109 -11.65 2.68 -1.31
CA GLU A 109 -13.08 2.35 -1.33
C GLU A 109 -13.92 3.61 -1.57
N GLY A 110 -15.12 3.44 -2.11
CA GLY A 110 -16.07 4.54 -2.33
C GLY A 110 -15.61 5.58 -3.38
N PRO A 111 -16.14 6.82 -3.31
CA PRO A 111 -15.85 7.87 -4.27
C PRO A 111 -14.36 8.24 -4.30
N ALA A 112 -13.82 8.44 -5.50
CA ALA A 112 -12.43 8.80 -5.70
C ALA A 112 -12.10 10.16 -5.03
N ASN A 113 -11.05 10.16 -4.20
CA ASN A 113 -10.56 11.36 -3.54
C ASN A 113 -9.09 11.19 -3.13
N ILE A 114 -8.35 12.30 -3.15
CA ILE A 114 -7.00 12.41 -2.61
C ILE A 114 -6.93 13.68 -1.77
N VAL A 115 -6.36 13.59 -0.57
CA VAL A 115 -6.08 14.76 0.28
C VAL A 115 -4.59 14.79 0.60
N ARG A 116 -3.97 15.96 0.51
CA ARG A 116 -2.58 16.22 0.91
C ARG A 116 -2.56 17.33 1.94
N LEU A 117 -1.84 17.11 3.05
CA LEU A 117 -1.54 18.09 4.07
C LEU A 117 -0.08 18.48 3.89
N PHE A 118 0.18 19.70 3.41
CA PHE A 118 1.52 20.27 3.23
C PHE A 118 1.87 21.05 4.49
N GLY A 119 3.00 20.71 5.13
CA GLY A 119 3.28 21.21 6.47
C GLY A 119 4.73 21.11 6.90
N THR A 120 4.92 21.47 8.17
CA THR A 120 6.19 21.38 8.89
C THR A 120 6.05 20.38 10.03
N ALA A 121 6.95 19.42 10.09
CA ALA A 121 6.99 18.37 11.09
C ALA A 121 7.89 18.74 12.28
N LYS A 122 7.46 18.35 13.48
CA LYS A 122 8.26 18.29 14.71
C LYS A 122 8.27 16.84 15.21
N VAL A 123 9.38 16.45 15.84
CA VAL A 123 9.56 15.10 16.37
C VAL A 123 9.62 15.14 17.88
N TYR A 124 8.68 14.46 18.54
CA TYR A 124 8.72 14.20 19.98
C TYR A 124 9.10 12.73 20.17
N GLU A 125 10.19 12.46 20.88
CA GLU A 125 10.71 11.09 21.05
C GLU A 125 10.21 10.47 22.36
N PHE A 126 10.08 9.14 22.39
CA PHE A 126 9.70 8.41 23.61
C PHE A 126 10.56 8.84 24.81
N GLY A 127 9.92 9.12 25.95
CA GLY A 127 10.58 9.62 27.16
C GLY A 127 10.77 11.13 27.25
N THR A 128 10.39 11.90 26.24
CA THR A 128 10.31 13.37 26.33
C THR A 128 8.97 13.80 26.94
N PRO A 129 8.90 14.90 27.71
CA PRO A 129 7.63 15.37 28.30
C PRO A 129 6.52 15.55 27.27
N GLU A 130 6.83 16.08 26.09
CA GLU A 130 5.89 16.32 25.00
C GLU A 130 5.31 15.01 24.44
N TYR A 131 6.14 13.95 24.40
CA TYR A 131 5.67 12.64 24.00
C TYR A 131 4.72 12.03 25.03
N GLU A 132 5.08 12.08 26.32
CA GLU A 132 4.30 11.45 27.39
C GLU A 132 2.96 12.16 27.63
N GLU A 133 2.88 13.47 27.39
CA GLU A 133 1.64 14.23 27.46
C GLU A 133 0.63 13.78 26.39
N LEU A 134 1.10 13.61 25.15
CA LEU A 134 0.24 13.23 24.01
C LEU A 134 -0.08 11.74 23.99
N LEU A 135 0.91 10.90 24.27
CA LEU A 135 0.83 9.45 24.11
C LEU A 135 1.44 8.73 25.31
N PRO A 136 0.74 8.73 26.45
CA PRO A 136 1.19 8.03 27.63
C PRO A 136 1.25 6.51 27.38
N LEU A 137 2.09 5.83 28.17
CA LEU A 137 2.48 4.43 27.97
C LEU A 137 1.29 3.45 27.85
N GLU A 138 0.15 3.74 28.48
CA GLU A 138 -1.06 2.92 28.42
C GLU A 138 -1.84 3.03 27.11
N LYS A 139 -1.69 4.13 26.36
CA LYS A 139 -2.35 4.35 25.06
C LYS A 139 -1.46 4.00 23.87
N ARG A 140 -0.14 3.98 24.08
CA ARG A 140 0.89 3.75 23.07
C ARG A 140 0.79 2.38 22.39
N GLN A 141 0.99 2.34 21.07
CA GLN A 141 1.20 1.07 20.36
C GLN A 141 2.61 0.52 20.62
N PRO A 142 2.79 -0.81 20.77
CA PRO A 142 4.13 -1.36 20.86
C PRO A 142 4.94 -1.03 19.62
N GLY A 143 6.18 -0.61 19.82
CA GLY A 143 7.07 -0.17 18.76
C GLY A 143 7.05 1.34 18.54
N SER A 144 6.12 2.09 19.14
CA SER A 144 6.06 3.55 18.98
C SER A 144 7.29 4.20 19.63
N ARG A 145 8.07 4.90 18.80
CA ARG A 145 9.37 5.45 19.18
C ARG A 145 9.40 6.98 19.17
N SER A 146 8.48 7.58 18.41
CA SER A 146 8.31 9.03 18.32
C SER A 146 6.92 9.40 17.82
N ILE A 147 6.45 10.58 18.19
CA ILE A 147 5.30 11.26 17.59
C ILE A 147 5.84 12.22 16.54
N ILE A 148 5.24 12.19 15.36
CA ILE A 148 5.48 13.20 14.33
C ILE A 148 4.30 14.16 14.33
N TRP A 149 4.51 15.33 14.94
CA TRP A 149 3.55 16.43 14.92
C TRP A 149 3.69 17.21 13.62
N VAL A 150 2.60 17.51 12.93
CA VAL A 150 2.60 18.21 11.65
C VAL A 150 1.69 19.42 11.72
N ASP A 151 2.31 20.61 11.72
CA ASP A 151 1.61 21.88 11.52
C ASP A 151 1.48 22.11 10.01
N PHE A 152 0.27 22.00 9.46
CA PHE A 152 0.05 22.17 8.03
C PHE A 152 -0.46 23.58 7.69
N HIS A 153 0.08 24.12 6.61
CA HIS A 153 -0.22 25.48 6.12
C HIS A 153 -1.04 25.45 4.83
N ARG A 154 -1.18 24.28 4.19
CA ARG A 154 -2.00 24.09 3.01
C ARG A 154 -2.57 22.68 2.95
N VAL A 155 -3.83 22.59 2.54
CA VAL A 155 -4.53 21.33 2.24
C VAL A 155 -4.90 21.31 0.76
N GLY A 156 -4.38 20.33 0.03
CA GLY A 156 -4.69 20.12 -1.38
C GLY A 156 -5.58 18.90 -1.59
N THR A 157 -6.68 19.06 -2.32
CA THR A 157 -7.51 17.93 -2.78
C THR A 157 -7.28 17.63 -4.25
N ALA A 158 -7.42 16.38 -4.65
CA ALA A 158 -7.37 15.94 -6.05
C ALA A 158 -8.38 14.82 -6.32
N CYS A 159 -8.76 14.66 -7.59
CA CYS A 159 -9.86 13.77 -7.98
C CYS A 159 -9.63 12.27 -7.73
N GLY A 160 -8.38 11.78 -7.71
CA GLY A 160 -8.08 10.37 -7.46
C GLY A 160 -8.62 9.39 -8.52
N PHE A 161 -8.95 9.85 -9.72
CA PHE A 161 -9.62 9.04 -10.75
C PHE A 161 -8.76 7.92 -11.34
N SER A 162 -7.45 7.92 -11.08
CA SER A 162 -6.53 6.83 -11.46
C SER A 162 -6.30 5.81 -10.36
N ILE A 163 -6.89 5.97 -9.17
CA ILE A 163 -6.64 5.06 -8.04
C ILE A 163 -7.55 3.85 -8.18
N PRO A 164 -7.01 2.63 -8.30
CA PRO A 164 -7.84 1.43 -8.41
C PRO A 164 -8.67 1.19 -7.14
N PHE A 165 -9.73 0.42 -7.30
CA PHE A 165 -10.53 -0.05 -6.18
C PHE A 165 -9.83 -1.18 -5.43
N TYR A 166 -9.80 -1.05 -4.12
CA TYR A 166 -9.29 -2.05 -3.19
C TYR A 166 -10.29 -2.19 -2.05
N THR A 167 -10.53 -3.41 -1.58
CA THR A 167 -11.36 -3.66 -0.39
C THR A 167 -10.49 -3.98 0.82
N TYR A 168 -10.68 -3.29 1.94
CA TYR A 168 -9.96 -3.58 3.18
C TYR A 168 -10.27 -4.99 3.68
N LYS A 169 -9.24 -5.73 4.10
CA LYS A 169 -9.37 -7.09 4.63
C LYS A 169 -9.05 -7.22 6.11
N GLY A 170 -8.17 -6.37 6.61
CA GLY A 170 -7.76 -6.40 8.01
C GLY A 170 -6.31 -5.96 8.19
N PRO A 171 -5.89 -5.78 9.46
CA PRO A 171 -4.54 -5.35 9.79
C PRO A 171 -3.50 -6.47 9.59
N ARG A 172 -2.23 -6.09 9.52
CA ARG A 172 -1.10 -7.02 9.71
C ARG A 172 -0.63 -6.94 11.16
N ASN A 173 -0.55 -8.09 11.82
CA ASN A 173 -0.19 -8.16 13.25
C ASN A 173 1.30 -8.37 13.51
N LYS A 174 2.07 -8.69 12.46
CA LYS A 174 3.49 -9.07 12.59
C LYS A 174 4.34 -7.99 13.26
N LEU A 175 4.17 -6.72 12.88
CA LEU A 175 4.92 -5.62 13.49
C LEU A 175 4.60 -5.50 14.99
N ARG A 176 3.31 -5.51 15.32
CA ARG A 176 2.81 -5.36 16.69
C ARG A 176 3.39 -6.41 17.63
N ARG A 177 3.40 -7.68 17.19
CA ARG A 177 3.89 -8.81 17.97
C ARG A 177 5.40 -8.78 18.13
N MET A 178 6.12 -8.50 17.04
CA MET A 178 7.57 -8.35 17.07
C MET A 178 7.97 -7.21 18.03
N ALA A 179 7.32 -6.06 17.91
CA ALA A 179 7.59 -4.92 18.78
C ALA A 179 7.25 -5.23 20.24
N ALA A 180 6.08 -5.80 20.54
CA ALA A 180 5.71 -6.18 21.90
C ALA A 180 6.70 -7.18 22.53
N ALA A 181 7.19 -8.16 21.76
CA ALA A 181 8.20 -9.09 22.25
C ALA A 181 9.54 -8.41 22.57
N LEU A 182 10.01 -7.50 21.70
CA LEU A 182 11.24 -6.74 21.94
C LEU A 182 11.10 -5.76 23.12
N GLU A 183 9.91 -5.18 23.31
CA GLU A 183 9.62 -4.33 24.47
C GLU A 183 9.54 -5.12 25.77
N GLN A 184 9.03 -6.36 25.73
CA GLN A 184 9.01 -7.22 26.91
C GLN A 184 10.44 -7.53 27.38
N GLU A 185 11.37 -7.79 26.46
CA GLU A 185 12.78 -7.98 26.78
C GLU A 185 13.39 -6.72 27.46
N ASP A 186 13.05 -5.52 26.97
CA ASP A 186 13.46 -4.27 27.63
C ASP A 186 12.84 -4.11 29.03
N TYR A 187 11.57 -4.50 29.20
CA TYR A 187 10.87 -4.43 30.48
C TYR A 187 11.42 -5.41 31.51
N ASP A 188 11.61 -6.68 31.14
CA ASP A 188 12.17 -7.71 32.01
C ASP A 188 13.59 -7.34 32.47
N HIS A 189 14.39 -6.78 31.57
CA HIS A 189 15.70 -6.22 31.90
C HIS A 189 15.58 -5.07 32.90
N TYR A 190 14.68 -4.11 32.67
CA TYR A 190 14.45 -3.00 33.59
C TYR A 190 14.06 -3.47 35.01
N VAL A 191 13.15 -4.44 35.13
CA VAL A 191 12.74 -5.02 36.42
C VAL A 191 13.93 -5.71 37.12
N SER A 192 14.73 -6.46 36.37
CA SER A 192 15.91 -7.14 36.93
C SER A 192 16.92 -6.16 37.52
N CYS A 193 17.24 -5.08 36.78
CA CYS A 193 18.16 -4.04 37.25
C CYS A 193 17.60 -3.30 38.45
N THR A 194 16.30 -2.97 38.44
CA THR A 194 15.65 -2.27 39.56
C THR A 194 15.69 -3.11 40.84
N ALA A 195 15.40 -4.42 40.74
CA ALA A 195 15.47 -5.34 41.87
C ALA A 195 16.91 -5.56 42.38
N GLU A 196 17.93 -5.40 41.55
CA GLU A 196 19.34 -5.42 41.97
C GLU A 196 19.73 -4.12 42.69
N LEU A 197 19.25 -2.96 42.23
CA LEU A 197 19.50 -1.67 42.88
C LEU A 197 18.92 -1.62 44.29
N GLU A 198 17.66 -2.05 44.43
CA GLU A 198 16.99 -2.14 45.74
C GLU A 198 17.76 -3.01 46.74
N LYS A 199 18.58 -3.97 46.26
CA LYS A 199 19.44 -4.81 47.11
C LYS A 199 20.82 -4.22 47.39
N SER A 200 21.23 -3.17 46.68
CA SER A 200 22.63 -2.71 46.64
C SER A 200 22.92 -1.39 47.38
N ASP A 201 21.92 -0.76 48.01
CA ASP A 201 22.00 0.59 48.63
C ASP A 201 22.57 1.69 47.68
N ALA A 202 22.65 1.41 46.37
CA ALA A 202 23.20 2.32 45.38
C ALA A 202 22.17 3.40 45.01
N ALA A 203 22.59 4.66 45.03
CA ALA A 203 21.71 5.82 44.81
C ALA A 203 21.21 5.93 43.35
N GLU A 204 21.94 5.41 42.37
CA GLU A 204 21.51 5.34 40.96
C GLU A 204 22.14 4.13 40.26
N PRO A 205 21.44 3.52 39.28
CA PRO A 205 22.08 2.56 38.39
C PRO A 205 23.18 3.23 37.58
N ALA A 206 24.35 2.58 37.55
CA ALA A 206 25.29 2.77 36.45
C ALA A 206 24.52 2.58 35.13
N ALA A 207 24.74 3.46 34.14
CA ALA A 207 24.03 3.47 32.87
C ALA A 207 23.73 2.05 32.39
N THR A 208 22.47 1.61 32.54
CA THR A 208 22.10 0.22 32.34
C THR A 208 22.35 -0.13 30.88
N GLU A 209 23.24 -1.08 30.64
CA GLU A 209 23.51 -1.59 29.29
C GLU A 209 22.20 -2.09 28.69
N LEU A 210 21.82 -1.58 27.52
CA LEU A 210 20.59 -2.01 26.86
C LEU A 210 20.66 -3.52 26.57
N PRO A 211 19.57 -4.29 26.79
CA PRO A 211 19.59 -5.70 26.50
C PRO A 211 19.84 -5.91 25.00
N GLY A 212 20.68 -6.88 24.66
CA GLY A 212 21.11 -7.10 23.27
C GLY A 212 19.95 -7.34 22.29
N LYS A 213 18.84 -7.92 22.77
CA LYS A 213 17.61 -8.19 22.01
C LYS A 213 16.46 -7.22 22.33
N GLY A 214 16.73 -6.08 22.97
CA GLY A 214 15.73 -5.06 23.27
C GLY A 214 15.35 -4.19 22.08
N LEU A 215 14.16 -3.59 22.13
CA LEU A 215 13.69 -2.62 21.16
C LEU A 215 14.51 -1.32 21.21
N LYS A 216 14.87 -0.83 22.39
CA LYS A 216 15.73 0.37 22.52
C LYS A 216 17.10 0.16 21.87
N ASN A 217 17.69 -1.02 22.05
CA ASN A 217 18.95 -1.35 21.40
C ASN A 217 18.80 -1.38 19.86
N TYR A 218 17.68 -1.92 19.37
CA TYR A 218 17.35 -1.88 17.95
C TYR A 218 17.26 -0.44 17.42
N TRP A 219 16.58 0.47 18.12
CA TRP A 219 16.51 1.89 17.73
C TRP A 219 17.89 2.54 17.67
N LYS A 220 18.72 2.31 18.69
CA LYS A 220 20.10 2.84 18.77
C LYS A 220 20.95 2.42 17.58
N LEU A 221 20.85 1.16 17.17
CA LEU A 221 21.69 0.59 16.11
C LEU A 221 21.15 0.83 14.70
N SER A 222 19.83 0.86 14.54
CA SER A 222 19.20 0.79 13.21
C SER A 222 18.42 2.05 12.82
N ASN A 223 18.16 2.98 13.75
CA ASN A 223 17.29 4.14 13.50
C ASN A 223 17.92 5.47 13.94
N ASN A 224 19.22 5.50 14.23
CA ASN A 224 19.92 6.71 14.65
C ASN A 224 20.27 7.66 13.50
N LYS A 225 20.19 7.21 12.23
CA LYS A 225 20.48 7.99 11.02
C LYS A 225 19.59 7.56 9.86
N SER A 226 19.34 8.48 8.93
CA SER A 226 18.73 8.19 7.62
C SER A 226 19.72 7.47 6.70
N ILE A 227 19.21 7.00 5.55
CA ILE A 227 20.02 6.47 4.46
C ILE A 227 21.11 7.45 3.96
N ASP A 228 20.87 8.75 4.14
CA ASP A 228 21.77 9.85 3.75
C ASP A 228 22.71 10.27 4.88
N GLY A 229 22.71 9.54 6.00
CA GLY A 229 23.57 9.81 7.14
C GLY A 229 23.10 10.96 8.03
N VAL A 230 21.95 11.56 7.75
CA VAL A 230 21.35 12.63 8.56
C VAL A 230 20.90 12.05 9.90
N PRO A 231 21.28 12.65 11.05
CA PRO A 231 20.85 12.16 12.38
C PRO A 231 19.33 12.06 12.50
N ALA A 232 18.84 10.95 13.03
CA ALA A 232 17.42 10.67 13.21
C ALA A 232 17.04 10.56 14.70
N ILE A 233 16.88 9.34 15.24
CA ILE A 233 16.56 9.13 16.66
C ILE A 233 17.77 9.44 17.53
N GLN A 234 17.55 10.22 18.59
CA GLN A 234 18.61 10.66 19.50
C GLN A 234 18.35 10.34 20.98
N TYR A 235 17.09 10.29 21.39
CA TYR A 235 16.69 10.25 22.80
C TYR A 235 15.88 8.99 23.16
N ALA A 236 15.04 8.49 22.25
CA ALA A 236 14.10 7.39 22.54
C ALA A 236 14.80 6.14 23.11
N TYR A 237 15.95 5.76 22.55
CA TYR A 237 16.73 4.60 23.01
C TYR A 237 17.45 4.85 24.34
N ALA A 238 17.69 6.13 24.69
CA ALA A 238 18.37 6.54 25.92
C ALA A 238 17.39 6.88 27.06
N SER A 239 16.08 6.90 26.77
CA SER A 239 15.05 7.16 27.77
C SER A 239 15.15 6.19 28.94
N LYS A 240 15.09 6.72 30.17
CA LYS A 240 15.04 5.93 31.41
C LYS A 240 13.65 5.34 31.68
N GLN A 241 12.61 5.77 30.95
CA GLN A 241 11.25 5.26 31.12
C GLN A 241 11.18 3.78 30.70
N PRO A 242 10.53 2.90 31.50
CA PRO A 242 10.31 1.52 31.09
C PRO A 242 9.37 1.44 29.88
N LEU A 243 9.58 0.43 29.04
CA LEU A 243 8.63 0.08 27.98
C LEU A 243 7.47 -0.75 28.56
N GLY A 244 6.50 -1.13 27.72
CA GLY A 244 5.29 -1.78 28.20
C GLY A 244 5.52 -3.21 28.72
N ASP A 245 4.88 -3.56 29.84
CA ASP A 245 4.69 -4.95 30.24
C ASP A 245 3.55 -5.58 29.44
N TRP A 246 3.93 -6.38 28.44
CA TRP A 246 3.03 -7.10 27.57
C TRP A 246 2.67 -8.49 28.08
N THR A 247 3.19 -8.95 29.22
CA THR A 247 2.70 -10.20 29.84
C THR A 247 1.29 -10.02 30.41
N VAL A 248 1.01 -8.84 30.96
CA VAL A 248 -0.28 -8.46 31.55
C VAL A 248 -1.23 -7.85 30.51
N LYS A 249 -0.69 -7.08 29.55
CA LYS A 249 -1.47 -6.41 28.47
C LYS A 249 -1.67 -7.29 27.22
N GLY A 250 -1.08 -8.48 27.16
CA GLY A 250 -0.73 -9.20 25.93
C GLY A 250 -1.76 -10.12 25.27
N ALA A 251 -2.99 -10.24 25.78
CA ALA A 251 -3.93 -11.24 25.26
C ALA A 251 -4.17 -11.13 23.74
N ASP A 252 -4.32 -9.89 23.25
CA ASP A 252 -4.55 -9.59 21.82
C ASP A 252 -3.31 -9.81 20.94
N PHE A 253 -2.11 -9.91 21.53
CA PHE A 253 -0.84 -10.01 20.81
C PHE A 253 -0.40 -11.45 20.58
N ARG A 254 -1.14 -12.42 21.14
CA ARG A 254 -0.90 -13.87 20.95
C ARG A 254 -1.56 -14.44 19.69
N VAL A 255 -2.31 -13.62 18.94
CA VAL A 255 -2.94 -14.05 17.67
C VAL A 255 -1.84 -14.51 16.69
N PRO A 256 -1.97 -15.70 16.08
CA PRO A 256 -1.01 -16.18 15.08
C PRO A 256 -0.86 -15.20 13.91
N ASP A 257 0.29 -15.24 13.23
CA ASP A 257 0.42 -14.55 11.95
C ASP A 257 -0.58 -15.16 10.98
N ASP A 258 -1.60 -14.39 10.59
CA ASP A 258 -2.37 -14.69 9.40
C ASP A 258 -1.61 -14.13 8.18
N GLU A 259 -0.50 -14.79 7.84
CA GLU A 259 0.08 -14.70 6.48
C GLU A 259 -0.77 -15.52 5.47
N SER A 260 -1.88 -16.12 5.94
CA SER A 260 -2.70 -17.12 5.26
C SER A 260 -4.04 -16.61 4.71
N ILE A 261 -4.24 -15.29 4.54
CA ILE A 261 -5.15 -14.84 3.49
C ILE A 261 -4.51 -15.31 2.17
N PRO A 262 -4.99 -16.41 1.57
CA PRO A 262 -4.13 -17.21 0.72
C PRO A 262 -3.80 -16.45 -0.58
N PRO A 263 -2.57 -16.56 -1.12
CA PRO A 263 -2.43 -16.54 -2.56
C PRO A 263 -3.36 -17.65 -3.07
N LYS A 264 -4.18 -17.39 -4.10
CA LYS A 264 -4.85 -18.48 -4.81
C LYS A 264 -3.80 -19.56 -5.11
N ASP A 265 -3.95 -20.73 -4.50
CA ASP A 265 -3.14 -21.90 -4.82
C ASP A 265 -3.33 -22.23 -6.31
N GLN A 266 -2.42 -21.74 -7.15
CA GLN A 266 -1.98 -22.34 -8.40
C GLN A 266 -0.81 -21.53 -8.97
N ALA A 267 0.38 -21.76 -8.40
CA ALA A 267 1.63 -21.46 -9.10
C ALA A 267 2.61 -22.62 -8.86
N VAL A 268 2.23 -23.81 -9.32
CA VAL A 268 3.18 -24.90 -9.55
C VAL A 268 3.31 -25.07 -11.06
N THR A 269 4.43 -24.55 -11.57
CA THR A 269 5.12 -24.83 -12.84
C THR A 269 4.25 -25.20 -14.05
N LYS A 270 4.09 -24.26 -14.99
CA LYS A 270 3.84 -24.60 -16.40
C LYS A 270 4.93 -24.04 -17.29
N ASP A 271 5.55 -24.97 -17.99
CA ASP A 271 6.48 -24.84 -19.10
C ASP A 271 5.96 -23.83 -20.16
N PRO A 272 6.79 -22.98 -20.80
CA PRO A 272 6.31 -21.83 -21.58
C PRO A 272 5.64 -22.13 -22.94
N THR A 273 5.24 -23.37 -23.26
CA THR A 273 4.82 -23.73 -24.63
C THR A 273 3.49 -24.47 -24.75
N ALA A 274 2.44 -24.06 -24.02
CA ALA A 274 1.10 -24.61 -24.25
C ALA A 274 -0.01 -23.55 -24.18
N VAL A 275 -0.41 -23.05 -25.35
CA VAL A 275 -1.65 -22.30 -25.59
C VAL A 275 -2.78 -23.32 -25.82
N VAL A 276 -3.71 -23.48 -24.87
CA VAL A 276 -5.10 -23.94 -25.13
C VAL A 276 -6.04 -23.41 -24.04
N GLY A 277 -7.14 -22.79 -24.44
CA GLY A 277 -8.14 -22.16 -23.58
C GLY A 277 -8.90 -23.12 -22.65
N ARG A 278 -9.48 -22.57 -21.58
CA ARG A 278 -10.37 -23.29 -20.66
C ARG A 278 -11.66 -22.51 -20.40
N GLY A 279 -12.77 -23.19 -20.65
CA GLY A 279 -14.12 -22.85 -20.20
C GLY A 279 -14.41 -23.33 -18.77
N PRO A 280 -15.68 -23.27 -18.32
CA PRO A 280 -16.05 -23.11 -16.91
C PRO A 280 -16.27 -24.46 -16.21
N PHE A 281 -15.40 -24.82 -15.28
CA PHE A 281 -15.64 -25.89 -14.30
C PHE A 281 -14.86 -25.58 -13.01
N GLU A 282 -15.34 -24.63 -12.21
CA GLU A 282 -14.86 -24.40 -10.84
C GLU A 282 -16.07 -24.13 -9.93
N ASP A 283 -16.88 -25.17 -9.69
CA ASP A 283 -17.83 -25.19 -8.56
C ASP A 283 -18.13 -26.63 -8.07
N PHE A 284 -17.19 -27.57 -8.28
CA PHE A 284 -17.44 -29.01 -8.07
C PHE A 284 -17.03 -29.53 -6.68
N GLY A 285 -16.15 -28.84 -5.94
CA GLY A 285 -15.48 -29.39 -4.74
C GLY A 285 -16.33 -29.44 -3.47
N LYS A 286 -17.22 -28.46 -3.25
CA LYS A 286 -18.01 -28.37 -2.00
C LYS A 286 -19.27 -29.24 -1.99
N HIS A 287 -19.74 -29.68 -3.17
CA HIS A 287 -20.91 -30.56 -3.29
C HIS A 287 -20.58 -32.05 -3.06
N PHE A 288 -19.31 -32.45 -3.21
CA PHE A 288 -18.91 -33.85 -3.06
C PHE A 288 -18.80 -34.34 -1.60
N ALA A 289 -18.54 -33.45 -0.64
CA ALA A 289 -18.39 -33.84 0.76
C ALA A 289 -19.72 -34.35 1.37
N GLY A 290 -20.83 -33.65 1.13
CA GLY A 290 -22.17 -34.07 1.56
C GLY A 290 -22.66 -35.33 0.83
N PHE A 291 -22.38 -35.42 -0.48
CA PHE A 291 -22.70 -36.60 -1.29
C PHE A 291 -21.95 -37.85 -0.82
N GLY A 292 -20.63 -37.75 -0.58
CA GLY A 292 -19.80 -38.85 -0.10
C GLY A 292 -20.21 -39.35 1.29
N ALA A 293 -20.58 -38.44 2.20
CA ALA A 293 -21.12 -38.81 3.51
C ALA A 293 -22.46 -39.55 3.40
N GLY A 294 -23.35 -39.14 2.49
CA GLY A 294 -24.60 -39.83 2.18
C GLY A 294 -24.39 -41.27 1.71
N VAL A 295 -23.46 -41.47 0.77
CA VAL A 295 -23.10 -42.81 0.25
C VAL A 295 -22.57 -43.73 1.35
N MET A 296 -21.66 -43.24 2.19
CA MET A 296 -21.08 -44.02 3.29
C MET A 296 -22.12 -44.39 4.36
N PHE A 297 -23.07 -43.48 4.64
CA PHE A 297 -24.15 -43.74 5.58
C PHE A 297 -25.13 -44.82 5.05
N THR A 298 -25.46 -44.80 3.75
CA THR A 298 -26.30 -45.84 3.14
C THR A 298 -25.60 -47.20 3.12
N ILE A 299 -24.28 -47.26 2.86
CA ILE A 299 -23.49 -48.50 2.93
C ILE A 299 -23.46 -49.05 4.37
N LEU A 300 -23.35 -48.18 5.37
CA LEU A 300 -23.35 -48.58 6.78
C LEU A 300 -24.71 -49.18 7.20
N LEU A 301 -25.82 -48.53 6.84
CA LEU A 301 -27.17 -49.06 7.10
C LEU A 301 -27.42 -50.38 6.37
N TYR A 302 -26.90 -50.54 5.16
CA TYR A 302 -26.99 -51.81 4.42
C TYR A 302 -26.24 -52.95 5.13
N ARG A 303 -25.03 -52.69 5.62
CA ARG A 303 -24.24 -53.67 6.40
C ARG A 303 -24.90 -54.07 7.71
N LEU A 304 -25.65 -53.15 8.33
CA LEU A 304 -26.44 -53.43 9.53
C LEU A 304 -27.71 -54.24 9.23
N ALA A 305 -28.31 -54.06 8.04
CA ALA A 305 -29.53 -54.75 7.64
C ALA A 305 -29.29 -56.17 7.06
N HIS A 306 -28.09 -56.47 6.54
CA HIS A 306 -27.75 -57.78 5.95
C HIS A 306 -26.45 -58.37 6.53
N PRO A 307 -26.46 -58.86 7.78
CA PRO A 307 -25.26 -59.32 8.49
C PRO A 307 -24.65 -60.64 7.97
N SER A 308 -25.22 -61.25 6.93
CA SER A 308 -24.87 -62.61 6.48
C SER A 308 -24.27 -62.64 5.07
N SER A 309 -23.10 -62.04 4.87
CA SER A 309 -22.22 -62.31 3.71
C SER A 309 -20.73 -61.97 3.99
N VAL A 310 -20.07 -62.84 4.78
CA VAL A 310 -18.78 -63.58 4.55
C VAL A 310 -17.63 -62.81 3.83
N THR A 311 -16.34 -62.71 4.21
CA THR A 311 -15.36 -63.42 5.10
C THR A 311 -14.09 -62.54 5.29
N PRO A 312 -13.23 -62.80 6.30
CA PRO A 312 -12.03 -61.99 6.59
C PRO A 312 -10.74 -62.51 5.91
N LEU A 313 -9.90 -61.59 5.45
CA LEU A 313 -8.55 -61.85 4.94
C LEU A 313 -7.49 -61.47 5.99
N GLY A 314 -6.82 -62.50 6.52
CA GLY A 314 -5.39 -62.55 6.87
C GLY A 314 -4.76 -61.51 7.80
N SER A 315 -4.38 -61.96 8.99
CA SER A 315 -3.52 -61.29 9.98
C SER A 315 -2.01 -61.49 9.73
N PHE A 316 -1.19 -60.50 10.14
CA PHE A 316 0.22 -60.66 10.56
C PHE A 316 0.63 -59.48 11.48
N PRO A 317 1.65 -59.61 12.36
CA PRO A 317 1.51 -59.28 13.78
C PRO A 317 2.39 -58.10 14.24
N ARG A 318 2.07 -57.58 15.42
CA ARG A 318 2.90 -56.65 16.22
C ARG A 318 4.16 -57.35 16.73
N SER A 319 5.32 -56.73 16.53
CA SER A 319 6.59 -57.12 17.16
C SER A 319 6.96 -56.12 18.28
N THR A 320 7.13 -56.65 19.49
CA THR A 320 7.79 -56.02 20.64
C THR A 320 9.31 -56.24 20.60
N LYS A 321 10.05 -55.38 21.33
CA LYS A 321 11.52 -55.23 21.40
C LYS A 321 12.29 -56.49 21.82
N PRO A 322 13.62 -56.50 21.60
CA PRO A 322 14.53 -57.04 22.61
C PRO A 322 15.60 -56.03 23.06
N THR A 323 15.91 -56.10 24.35
CA THR A 323 17.07 -55.54 25.04
C THR A 323 18.31 -56.39 24.76
N SER A 324 19.46 -55.75 24.51
CA SER A 324 20.80 -56.23 24.92
C SER A 324 21.86 -55.13 24.73
N ARG A 325 22.66 -54.90 25.77
CA ARG A 325 23.79 -53.98 25.84
C ARG A 325 24.96 -54.45 24.96
N CYS A 326 25.60 -53.51 24.26
CA CYS A 326 27.06 -53.52 24.12
C CYS A 326 27.57 -52.07 24.04
N VAL A 327 28.58 -51.79 24.86
CA VAL A 327 29.22 -50.49 25.08
C VAL A 327 30.31 -50.29 24.03
N LEU A 328 30.21 -49.24 23.22
CA LEU A 328 31.37 -48.63 22.58
C LEU A 328 31.18 -47.11 22.61
N ALA A 329 32.14 -46.46 23.27
CA ALA A 329 32.24 -45.01 23.40
C ALA A 329 32.31 -44.34 22.03
N ARG A 330 31.51 -43.30 21.83
CA ARG A 330 31.70 -42.30 20.78
C ARG A 330 31.78 -40.94 21.44
N ASP A 331 32.83 -40.23 21.09
CA ASP A 331 33.19 -38.90 21.56
C ASP A 331 32.03 -37.90 21.40
N PRO A 332 31.91 -36.90 22.30
CA PRO A 332 30.89 -35.87 22.18
C PRO A 332 31.16 -35.00 20.95
N LEU A 333 30.17 -34.93 20.06
CA LEU A 333 30.13 -33.95 18.96
C LEU A 333 30.31 -32.53 19.53
N PRO A 334 31.13 -31.67 18.88
CA PRO A 334 31.34 -30.33 19.37
C PRO A 334 30.04 -29.54 19.33
N LEU A 335 29.74 -28.88 20.45
CA LEU A 335 28.65 -27.92 20.59
C LEU A 335 28.74 -26.93 19.44
N THR A 336 27.73 -26.94 18.56
CA THR A 336 27.51 -25.85 17.62
C THR A 336 27.39 -24.56 18.42
N PRO A 337 28.15 -23.50 18.09
CA PRO A 337 28.01 -22.22 18.77
C PRO A 337 26.55 -21.72 18.59
N PRO A 338 26.00 -20.98 19.56
CA PRO A 338 24.66 -20.44 19.43
C PRO A 338 24.60 -19.58 18.16
N LEU A 339 23.54 -19.77 17.37
CA LEU A 339 23.23 -18.86 16.26
C LEU A 339 23.20 -17.44 16.83
N HIS A 340 24.23 -16.65 16.54
CA HIS A 340 24.11 -15.20 16.61
C HIS A 340 23.04 -14.82 15.59
N LEU A 341 21.80 -14.67 16.06
CA LEU A 341 20.82 -13.84 15.39
C LEU A 341 21.38 -12.42 15.44
N THR A 342 22.22 -12.08 14.46
CA THR A 342 22.42 -10.69 14.08
C THR A 342 21.03 -10.08 13.93
N PRO A 343 20.69 -8.97 14.59
CA PRO A 343 19.41 -8.32 14.38
C PRO A 343 19.27 -8.14 12.87
N ALA A 344 18.26 -8.78 12.29
CA ALA A 344 18.03 -8.72 10.86
C ALA A 344 17.90 -7.22 10.52
N VAL A 345 18.86 -6.69 9.75
CA VAL A 345 18.78 -5.33 9.24
C VAL A 345 17.44 -5.24 8.52
N MET A 346 16.51 -4.44 9.07
CA MET A 346 15.15 -4.33 8.54
C MET A 346 15.18 -3.47 7.27
N GLY A 347 15.62 -4.09 6.19
CA GLY A 347 15.68 -3.54 4.85
C GLY A 347 16.96 -3.94 4.12
N LYS A 348 16.89 -4.07 2.79
CA LYS A 348 18.06 -4.37 1.94
C LYS A 348 18.19 -3.30 0.87
N PHE A 349 19.43 -2.90 0.62
CA PHE A 349 19.78 -1.95 -0.43
C PHE A 349 20.50 -2.65 -1.58
N TYR A 350 20.24 -2.17 -2.79
CA TYR A 350 20.86 -2.64 -4.03
C TYR A 350 21.19 -1.43 -4.91
N ASP A 351 22.20 -1.54 -5.76
CA ASP A 351 22.58 -0.47 -6.69
C ASP A 351 21.65 -0.41 -7.92
N HIS A 352 20.94 -1.51 -8.20
CA HIS A 352 20.01 -1.65 -9.32
C HIS A 352 18.85 -2.56 -8.91
N LEU A 353 17.72 -2.49 -9.63
CA LEU A 353 16.54 -3.31 -9.33
C LEU A 353 16.84 -4.80 -9.57
N PRO A 354 16.84 -5.64 -8.50
CA PRO A 354 17.13 -7.06 -8.66
C PRO A 354 16.14 -7.75 -9.62
N GLY A 355 16.66 -8.59 -10.50
CA GLY A 355 15.85 -9.24 -11.54
C GLY A 355 14.66 -10.03 -11.01
N ASN A 356 14.79 -10.65 -9.83
CA ASN A 356 13.72 -11.38 -9.16
C ASN A 356 12.58 -10.48 -8.63
N LEU A 357 12.79 -9.17 -8.49
CA LEU A 357 11.78 -8.21 -8.02
C LEU A 357 11.06 -7.51 -9.16
N ILE A 358 11.56 -7.58 -10.41
CA ILE A 358 10.92 -6.97 -11.58
C ILE A 358 9.48 -7.47 -11.80
N PRO A 359 9.19 -8.79 -11.77
CA PRO A 359 7.82 -9.26 -11.95
C PRO A 359 6.87 -8.72 -10.89
N TRP A 360 7.34 -8.65 -9.63
CA TRP A 360 6.55 -8.11 -8.53
C TRP A 360 6.27 -6.61 -8.70
N VAL A 361 7.26 -5.82 -9.15
CA VAL A 361 7.09 -4.40 -9.47
C VAL A 361 6.05 -4.19 -10.57
N LEU A 362 6.13 -4.96 -11.66
CA LEU A 362 5.22 -4.84 -12.80
C LEU A 362 3.80 -5.34 -12.52
N ASP A 363 3.61 -6.19 -11.52
CA ASP A 363 2.29 -6.67 -11.11
C ASP A 363 1.50 -5.67 -10.24
N GLN A 364 2.20 -4.68 -9.64
CA GLN A 364 1.55 -3.69 -8.79
C GLN A 364 0.54 -2.83 -9.56
N LYS A 365 -0.68 -2.72 -9.04
CA LYS A 365 -1.76 -1.94 -9.67
C LYS A 365 -1.67 -0.44 -9.41
N VAL A 366 -0.86 -0.05 -8.44
CA VAL A 366 -0.64 1.34 -8.06
C VAL A 366 0.76 1.50 -7.46
N PHE A 367 1.41 2.62 -7.77
CA PHE A 367 2.68 3.04 -7.18
C PHE A 367 2.64 4.52 -6.81
N TRP A 368 3.57 4.97 -5.97
CA TRP A 368 3.65 6.35 -5.48
C TRP A 368 4.94 6.99 -5.96
N VAL A 369 4.84 8.23 -6.41
CA VAL A 369 5.99 9.02 -6.84
C VAL A 369 6.14 10.19 -5.91
N ALA A 370 7.31 10.31 -5.29
CA ALA A 370 7.67 11.46 -4.47
C ALA A 370 8.81 12.25 -5.09
N THR A 371 8.70 13.57 -5.01
CA THR A 371 9.61 14.55 -5.60
C THR A 371 9.61 15.81 -4.74
N ALA A 372 10.70 16.57 -4.68
CA ALA A 372 10.75 17.80 -3.90
C ALA A 372 11.63 18.87 -4.56
N PRO A 373 11.22 20.14 -4.54
CA PRO A 373 12.06 21.24 -4.96
C PRO A 373 13.23 21.43 -3.98
N LEU A 374 14.26 22.16 -4.39
CA LEU A 374 15.38 22.54 -3.51
C LEU A 374 15.02 23.75 -2.64
N ALA A 375 14.07 24.58 -3.10
CA ALA A 375 13.58 25.72 -2.33
C ALA A 375 13.08 25.29 -0.94
N GLU A 376 13.52 26.00 0.09
CA GLU A 376 13.20 25.70 1.49
C GLU A 376 11.72 25.91 1.80
N ASP A 377 11.08 26.88 1.15
CA ASP A 377 9.65 27.15 1.21
C ASP A 377 8.82 26.29 0.24
N GLY A 378 9.47 25.49 -0.61
CA GLY A 378 8.82 24.56 -1.53
C GLY A 378 8.34 23.29 -0.83
N HIS A 379 7.21 22.73 -1.29
CA HIS A 379 6.63 21.54 -0.67
C HIS A 379 7.12 20.22 -1.29
N VAL A 380 7.20 19.18 -0.45
CA VAL A 380 7.43 17.81 -0.93
C VAL A 380 6.15 17.30 -1.57
N ASN A 381 6.22 16.76 -2.78
CA ASN A 381 5.08 16.14 -3.45
C ASN A 381 5.11 14.62 -3.27
N VAL A 382 3.95 14.03 -3.05
CA VAL A 382 3.71 12.59 -3.21
C VAL A 382 2.43 12.37 -3.99
N SER A 383 2.49 11.53 -5.03
CA SER A 383 1.38 11.31 -5.94
C SER A 383 1.25 9.84 -6.33
N PRO A 384 0.07 9.22 -6.12
CA PRO A 384 -0.20 7.88 -6.61
C PRO A 384 -0.45 7.84 -8.14
N LYS A 385 -0.09 6.70 -8.75
CA LYS A 385 -0.25 6.37 -10.18
C LYS A 385 -0.80 4.95 -10.27
N GLY A 386 -1.98 4.76 -10.86
CA GLY A 386 -2.75 3.52 -10.68
C GLY A 386 -3.37 2.91 -11.94
N TYR A 387 -2.65 2.97 -13.07
CA TYR A 387 -3.05 2.28 -14.30
C TYR A 387 -2.05 1.19 -14.67
N GLU A 388 -2.58 0.05 -15.09
CA GLU A 388 -1.80 -1.04 -15.66
C GLU A 388 -1.10 -0.59 -16.94
N HIS A 389 0.04 -1.23 -17.25
CA HIS A 389 0.86 -0.96 -18.43
C HIS A 389 1.40 0.47 -18.53
N THR A 390 1.49 1.19 -17.41
CA THR A 390 2.12 2.53 -17.37
C THR A 390 3.53 2.51 -16.81
N MET A 391 3.95 1.45 -16.10
CA MET A 391 5.29 1.31 -15.53
C MET A 391 6.12 0.35 -16.38
N HIS A 392 7.35 0.76 -16.72
CA HIS A 392 8.25 0.00 -17.58
C HIS A 392 9.64 -0.07 -16.96
N VAL A 393 10.25 -1.26 -16.99
CA VAL A 393 11.62 -1.49 -16.54
C VAL A 393 12.52 -1.67 -17.76
N ILE A 394 13.61 -0.91 -17.83
CA ILE A 394 14.56 -0.91 -18.95
C ILE A 394 15.74 -1.84 -18.67
N ALA A 395 16.38 -2.32 -19.74
CA ALA A 395 17.49 -3.26 -19.76
C ALA A 395 18.52 -3.04 -18.62
N LYS A 396 18.95 -4.15 -18.00
CA LYS A 396 19.81 -4.21 -16.79
C LYS A 396 19.21 -3.63 -15.51
N SER A 397 17.93 -3.21 -15.51
CA SER A 397 17.23 -2.77 -14.30
C SER A 397 17.84 -1.52 -13.64
N THR A 398 18.61 -0.75 -14.42
CA THR A 398 19.24 0.51 -13.99
C THR A 398 18.37 1.72 -14.30
N ALA A 399 17.30 1.55 -15.07
CA ALA A 399 16.34 2.61 -15.35
C ALA A 399 14.92 2.05 -15.40
N VAL A 400 13.97 2.89 -15.03
CA VAL A 400 12.54 2.67 -15.23
C VAL A 400 11.95 3.91 -15.86
N TRP A 401 10.82 3.77 -16.53
CA TRP A 401 10.03 4.94 -16.89
C TRP A 401 8.56 4.65 -16.67
N TYR A 402 7.80 5.71 -16.45
CA TYR A 402 6.35 5.59 -16.44
C TYR A 402 5.65 6.64 -17.27
N GLU A 403 4.50 6.24 -17.78
CA GLU A 403 3.58 7.08 -18.54
C GLU A 403 2.80 8.01 -17.59
N ASP A 404 3.07 9.31 -17.64
CA ASP A 404 2.34 10.31 -16.84
C ASP A 404 1.06 10.73 -17.58
N LEU A 405 -0.07 10.30 -17.01
CA LEU A 405 -1.40 10.69 -17.50
C LEU A 405 -1.85 12.02 -16.90
N THR A 406 -2.69 12.72 -17.64
CA THR A 406 -3.19 14.06 -17.31
C THR A 406 -4.03 14.03 -16.04
N GLY A 407 -3.50 14.61 -14.97
CA GLY A 407 -4.18 14.80 -13.71
C GLY A 407 -4.43 16.27 -13.37
N SER A 408 -4.82 16.52 -12.13
CA SER A 408 -5.08 17.88 -11.62
C SER A 408 -3.82 18.72 -11.40
N GLY A 409 -2.66 18.09 -11.23
CA GLY A 409 -1.38 18.75 -10.93
C GLY A 409 -0.26 18.27 -11.86
N ALA A 410 0.90 18.91 -11.75
CA ALA A 410 2.11 18.63 -12.54
C ALA A 410 3.39 18.78 -11.69
N GLU A 411 3.28 18.59 -10.39
CA GLU A 411 4.34 18.80 -9.40
C GLU A 411 5.55 17.92 -9.67
N THR A 412 5.33 16.64 -10.01
CA THR A 412 6.42 15.74 -10.39
C THR A 412 7.19 16.26 -11.60
N ILE A 413 6.51 16.73 -12.65
CA ILE A 413 7.16 17.29 -13.84
C ILE A 413 7.95 18.54 -13.46
N ALA A 414 7.38 19.39 -12.61
CA ALA A 414 8.03 20.62 -12.17
C ALA A 414 9.31 20.37 -11.37
N HIS A 415 9.23 19.54 -10.33
CA HIS A 415 10.38 19.24 -9.46
C HIS A 415 11.46 18.46 -10.22
N VAL A 416 11.07 17.57 -11.14
CA VAL A 416 12.02 16.87 -12.00
C VAL A 416 12.70 17.84 -12.97
N GLY A 417 11.97 18.78 -13.55
CA GLY A 417 12.56 19.83 -14.40
C GLY A 417 13.52 20.77 -13.65
N GLU A 418 13.32 20.95 -12.34
CA GLU A 418 14.17 21.76 -11.48
C GLU A 418 15.45 21.04 -11.06
N ASN A 419 15.35 19.85 -10.48
CA ASN A 419 16.49 19.15 -9.86
C ASN A 419 16.53 17.63 -10.12
N GLY A 420 15.52 17.07 -10.77
CA GLY A 420 15.48 15.65 -11.15
C GLY A 420 15.25 14.66 -10.00
N ARG A 421 15.22 15.05 -8.73
CA ARG A 421 15.13 14.08 -7.60
C ARG A 421 13.78 13.40 -7.56
N VAL A 422 13.79 12.06 -7.58
CA VAL A 422 12.56 11.25 -7.53
C VAL A 422 12.75 9.97 -6.73
N THR A 423 11.66 9.57 -6.07
CA THR A 423 11.51 8.21 -5.52
C THR A 423 10.21 7.60 -6.01
N VAL A 424 10.30 6.41 -6.61
CA VAL A 424 9.13 5.60 -6.98
C VAL A 424 8.98 4.47 -5.97
N MET A 425 7.81 4.35 -5.37
CA MET A 425 7.54 3.38 -4.31
C MET A 425 6.38 2.45 -4.65
N PHE A 426 6.60 1.18 -4.36
CA PHE A 426 5.65 0.08 -4.50
C PHE A 426 5.35 -0.52 -3.13
N THR A 427 4.11 -0.95 -2.92
CA THR A 427 3.64 -1.48 -1.63
C THR A 427 2.77 -2.72 -1.84
N ALA A 428 3.09 -3.82 -1.16
CA ALA A 428 2.28 -5.03 -1.18
C ALA A 428 1.03 -4.88 -0.31
N PHE A 429 -0.15 -4.86 -0.95
CA PHE A 429 -1.44 -4.98 -0.24
C PHE A 429 -1.95 -6.42 -0.15
N GLU A 430 -1.49 -7.28 -1.04
CA GLU A 430 -1.82 -8.71 -1.09
C GLU A 430 -0.56 -9.54 -0.83
N GLY A 431 -0.72 -10.76 -0.30
CA GLY A 431 0.39 -11.69 -0.08
C GLY A 431 1.43 -11.21 0.95
N PRO A 432 2.69 -11.69 0.86
CA PRO A 432 3.75 -11.31 1.78
C PRO A 432 4.01 -9.80 1.79
N PRO A 433 4.21 -9.20 2.97
CA PRO A 433 4.40 -7.76 3.07
C PRO A 433 5.76 -7.36 2.48
N ASN A 434 5.76 -6.29 1.68
CA ASN A 434 6.96 -5.75 1.05
C ASN A 434 6.72 -4.28 0.66
N ILE A 435 7.74 -3.45 0.83
CA ILE A 435 7.79 -2.09 0.28
C ILE A 435 9.10 -1.98 -0.48
N LEU A 436 9.04 -1.54 -1.73
CA LEU A 436 10.19 -1.30 -2.58
C LEU A 436 10.23 0.16 -3.00
N ARG A 437 11.41 0.78 -2.89
CA ARG A 437 11.68 2.15 -3.33
C ARG A 437 12.78 2.12 -4.39
N LEU A 438 12.52 2.78 -5.51
CA LEU A 438 13.51 3.12 -6.53
C LEU A 438 13.87 4.58 -6.33
N PHE A 439 15.11 4.81 -5.88
CA PHE A 439 15.69 6.12 -5.75
C PHE A 439 16.46 6.44 -7.03
N GLY A 440 16.21 7.62 -7.60
CA GLY A 440 16.81 7.98 -8.88
C GLY A 440 16.79 9.46 -9.20
N THR A 441 17.38 9.76 -10.35
CA THR A 441 17.28 11.06 -11.02
C THR A 441 16.42 10.90 -12.25
N ALA A 442 15.43 11.77 -12.42
CA ALA A 442 14.47 11.71 -13.50
C ALA A 442 14.69 12.75 -14.58
N LYS A 443 14.12 12.45 -15.76
CA LYS A 443 13.97 13.34 -16.90
C LYS A 443 12.52 13.30 -17.37
N VAL A 444 12.05 14.41 -17.92
CA VAL A 444 10.71 14.52 -18.50
C VAL A 444 10.84 14.53 -20.03
N TYR A 445 10.20 13.57 -20.68
CA TYR A 445 9.99 13.62 -22.13
C TYR A 445 8.53 13.98 -22.37
N GLU A 446 8.27 15.21 -22.79
CA GLU A 446 6.92 15.70 -23.01
C GLU A 446 6.32 15.15 -24.32
N PHE A 447 4.99 15.05 -24.37
CA PHE A 447 4.27 14.63 -25.58
C PHE A 447 4.73 15.43 -26.81
N GLY A 448 5.11 14.73 -27.87
CA GLY A 448 5.59 15.30 -29.13
C GLY A 448 7.10 15.54 -29.23
N THR A 449 7.86 15.32 -28.16
CA THR A 449 9.33 15.26 -28.23
C THR A 449 9.79 13.97 -28.92
N PRO A 450 10.93 13.96 -29.63
CA PRO A 450 11.45 12.76 -30.27
C PRO A 450 11.57 11.55 -29.33
N GLU A 451 12.04 11.78 -28.10
CA GLU A 451 12.23 10.77 -27.07
C GLU A 451 10.91 10.15 -26.62
N TYR A 452 9.86 10.98 -26.48
CA TYR A 452 8.52 10.51 -26.17
C TYR A 452 7.97 9.61 -27.28
N GLU A 453 8.10 10.05 -28.53
CA GLU A 453 7.56 9.36 -29.71
C GLU A 453 8.27 8.04 -29.99
N GLU A 454 9.57 7.93 -29.68
CA GLU A 454 10.33 6.70 -29.79
C GLU A 454 9.86 5.62 -28.81
N LEU A 455 9.62 6.02 -27.55
CA LEU A 455 9.23 5.10 -26.48
C LEU A 455 7.74 4.75 -26.52
N LEU A 456 6.90 5.76 -26.80
CA LEU A 456 5.46 5.68 -26.65
C LEU A 456 4.73 6.33 -27.84
N PRO A 457 4.80 5.69 -29.02
CA PRO A 457 4.08 6.17 -30.19
C PRO A 457 2.57 6.11 -29.97
N VAL A 458 1.81 6.86 -30.79
CA VAL A 458 0.36 7.07 -30.64
C VAL A 458 -0.47 5.78 -30.63
N GLU A 459 0.06 4.67 -31.16
CA GLU A 459 -0.55 3.34 -31.14
C GLU A 459 -0.52 2.66 -29.77
N LYS A 460 0.47 2.98 -28.94
CA LYS A 460 0.69 2.36 -27.62
C LYS A 460 0.30 3.27 -26.46
N ARG A 461 0.24 4.58 -26.71
CA ARG A 461 -0.08 5.62 -25.73
C ARG A 461 -1.48 5.43 -25.13
N GLN A 462 -1.60 5.61 -23.82
CA GLN A 462 -2.89 5.66 -23.12
C GLN A 462 -3.57 7.03 -23.33
N PRO A 463 -4.92 7.08 -23.27
CA PRO A 463 -5.63 8.35 -23.27
C PRO A 463 -5.15 9.24 -22.13
N GLY A 464 -4.83 10.49 -22.45
CA GLY A 464 -4.43 11.47 -21.44
C GLY A 464 -2.94 11.54 -21.18
N SER A 465 -2.13 10.72 -21.85
CA SER A 465 -0.68 10.73 -21.67
C SER A 465 -0.05 12.03 -22.14
N ARG A 466 0.67 12.71 -21.24
CA ARG A 466 1.25 14.05 -21.48
C ARG A 466 2.76 14.08 -21.40
N ALA A 467 3.36 13.10 -20.72
CA ALA A 467 4.81 12.98 -20.59
C ALA A 467 5.20 11.54 -20.24
N ILE A 468 6.45 11.18 -20.55
CA ILE A 468 7.16 10.05 -19.95
C ILE A 468 8.09 10.61 -18.89
N ILE A 469 8.06 9.99 -17.71
CA ILE A 469 9.02 10.28 -16.65
C ILE A 469 10.03 9.15 -16.65
N TRP A 470 11.20 9.42 -17.23
CA TRP A 470 12.33 8.51 -17.23
C TRP A 470 13.08 8.65 -15.90
N VAL A 471 13.44 7.54 -15.26
CA VAL A 471 14.14 7.52 -13.97
C VAL A 471 15.40 6.66 -14.10
N ASP A 472 16.55 7.31 -14.03
CA ASP A 472 17.85 6.66 -13.87
C ASP A 472 17.99 6.24 -12.40
N VAL A 473 17.90 4.94 -12.11
CA VAL A 473 17.88 4.38 -10.76
C VAL A 473 19.31 4.18 -10.28
N HIS A 474 19.67 4.83 -9.17
CA HIS A 474 20.99 4.67 -8.53
C HIS A 474 20.93 3.91 -7.21
N LYS A 475 19.75 3.69 -6.64
CA LYS A 475 19.58 2.88 -5.43
C LYS A 475 18.19 2.28 -5.33
N VAL A 476 18.12 1.05 -4.84
CA VAL A 476 16.87 0.35 -4.55
C VAL A 476 16.84 -0.03 -3.08
N GLY A 477 15.78 0.36 -2.38
CA GLY A 477 15.54 0.01 -0.98
C GLY A 477 14.33 -0.91 -0.83
N THR A 478 14.51 -2.03 -0.15
CA THR A 478 13.40 -2.91 0.26
C THR A 478 13.19 -2.81 1.77
N SER A 479 11.94 -2.86 2.23
CA SER A 479 11.58 -2.85 3.66
C SER A 479 10.37 -3.74 3.93
N CYS A 480 10.20 -4.17 5.18
CA CYS A 480 9.36 -5.32 5.51
C CYS A 480 7.84 -5.07 5.36
N GLY A 481 7.36 -3.83 5.43
CA GLY A 481 5.93 -3.51 5.24
C GLY A 481 4.98 -4.12 6.27
N TYR A 482 5.47 -4.51 7.45
CA TYR A 482 4.68 -5.24 8.45
C TYR A 482 3.54 -4.44 9.09
N SER A 483 3.51 -3.12 8.93
CA SER A 483 2.43 -2.24 9.35
C SER A 483 1.37 -1.98 8.28
N ILE A 484 1.56 -2.46 7.04
CA ILE A 484 0.64 -2.17 5.95
C ILE A 484 -0.47 -3.21 5.91
N PRO A 485 -1.76 -2.84 6.01
CA PRO A 485 -2.84 -3.79 6.10
C PRO A 485 -3.08 -4.51 4.77
N PHE A 486 -3.88 -5.57 4.84
CA PHE A 486 -4.31 -6.30 3.67
C PHE A 486 -5.45 -5.58 2.96
N PHE A 487 -5.34 -5.50 1.63
CA PHE A 487 -6.46 -5.16 0.77
C PHE A 487 -6.61 -6.20 -0.33
N THR A 488 -7.80 -6.28 -0.93
CA THR A 488 -8.04 -7.08 -2.13
C THR A 488 -8.33 -6.18 -3.32
N TYR A 489 -7.61 -6.34 -4.42
CA TYR A 489 -7.87 -5.59 -5.66
C TYR A 489 -9.26 -5.94 -6.22
N LYS A 490 -10.01 -4.92 -6.63
CA LYS A 490 -11.34 -5.07 -7.21
C LYS A 490 -11.41 -4.70 -8.68
N GLY A 491 -10.58 -3.78 -9.13
CA GLY A 491 -10.58 -3.33 -10.52
C GLY A 491 -10.02 -1.91 -10.66
N PRO A 492 -9.81 -1.44 -11.90
CA PRO A 492 -9.37 -0.09 -12.17
C PRO A 492 -10.53 0.91 -12.03
N ARG A 493 -10.21 2.18 -11.78
CA ARG A 493 -11.15 3.30 -12.06
C ARG A 493 -10.95 3.74 -13.51
N ASN A 494 -12.02 3.78 -14.31
CA ASN A 494 -11.93 4.15 -15.73
C ASN A 494 -12.20 5.64 -15.97
N LYS A 495 -12.66 6.36 -14.95
CA LYS A 495 -13.04 7.78 -15.02
C LYS A 495 -11.96 8.70 -15.58
N LEU A 496 -10.67 8.51 -15.23
CA LEU A 496 -9.60 9.35 -15.81
C LEU A 496 -9.43 9.09 -17.31
N ARG A 497 -9.42 7.81 -17.70
CA ARG A 497 -9.33 7.41 -19.12
C ARG A 497 -10.51 7.94 -19.92
N LYS A 498 -11.75 7.82 -19.43
CA LYS A 498 -12.94 8.38 -20.11
C LYS A 498 -12.88 9.88 -20.25
N PHE A 499 -12.48 10.58 -19.18
CA PHE A 499 -12.27 12.01 -19.21
C PHE A 499 -11.25 12.37 -20.29
N ALA A 500 -10.11 11.68 -20.34
CA ALA A 500 -9.08 11.92 -21.32
C ALA A 500 -9.54 11.60 -22.75
N VAL A 501 -10.22 10.47 -22.98
CA VAL A 501 -10.79 10.11 -24.30
C VAL A 501 -11.68 11.23 -24.83
N GLY A 502 -12.64 11.72 -24.02
CA GLY A 502 -13.51 12.81 -24.44
C GLY A 502 -12.76 14.09 -24.74
N LYS A 503 -11.75 14.43 -23.93
CA LYS A 503 -10.93 15.64 -24.12
C LYS A 503 -9.99 15.57 -25.32
N GLU A 504 -9.44 14.41 -25.62
CA GLU A 504 -8.62 14.23 -26.81
C GLU A 504 -9.47 14.18 -28.08
N GLN A 505 -10.70 13.67 -28.00
CA GLN A 505 -11.64 13.72 -29.13
C GLN A 505 -11.99 15.16 -29.52
N GLU A 506 -12.18 16.05 -28.53
CA GLU A 506 -12.40 17.49 -28.76
C GLU A 506 -11.20 18.16 -29.47
N ASP A 507 -9.97 17.75 -29.15
CA ASP A 507 -8.79 18.22 -29.87
C ASP A 507 -8.75 17.64 -31.30
N TYR A 508 -9.02 16.34 -31.46
CA TYR A 508 -9.01 15.67 -32.76
C TYR A 508 -10.02 16.29 -33.73
N ASP A 509 -11.28 16.47 -33.30
CA ASP A 509 -12.34 17.00 -34.16
C ASP A 509 -12.08 18.46 -34.53
N HIS A 510 -11.48 19.26 -33.63
CA HIS A 510 -11.03 20.62 -33.93
C HIS A 510 -9.95 20.65 -35.02
N TYR A 511 -8.94 19.79 -34.94
CA TYR A 511 -7.92 19.70 -35.99
C TYR A 511 -8.49 19.21 -37.32
N ALA A 512 -9.43 18.27 -37.29
CA ALA A 512 -10.09 17.76 -38.49
C ALA A 512 -10.94 18.83 -39.19
N SER A 513 -11.66 19.68 -38.45
CA SER A 513 -12.42 20.80 -39.03
C SER A 513 -11.50 21.87 -39.62
N CYS A 514 -10.40 22.22 -38.94
CA CYS A 514 -9.43 23.17 -39.48
C CYS A 514 -8.80 22.67 -40.79
N ALA A 515 -8.53 21.37 -40.89
CA ALA A 515 -7.96 20.76 -42.09
C ALA A 515 -8.94 20.77 -43.29
N SER A 516 -10.24 20.53 -43.04
CA SER A 516 -11.26 20.56 -44.10
C SER A 516 -11.56 21.99 -44.58
N GLU A 517 -11.55 22.97 -43.68
CA GLU A 517 -11.67 24.39 -44.03
C GLU A 517 -10.54 24.86 -44.96
N LEU A 518 -9.28 24.49 -44.66
CA LEU A 518 -8.11 24.80 -45.50
C LEU A 518 -8.17 24.18 -46.90
N GLN A 519 -8.80 23.02 -47.06
CA GLN A 519 -8.93 22.35 -48.36
C GLN A 519 -10.05 22.92 -49.23
N SER A 520 -10.98 23.70 -48.64
CA SER A 520 -12.13 24.27 -49.35
C SER A 520 -11.91 25.71 -49.86
N SER A 521 -10.78 26.34 -49.53
CA SER A 521 -10.47 27.71 -49.96
C SER A 521 -9.71 27.74 -51.29
N ASP A 522 -10.41 27.92 -52.41
CA ASP A 522 -9.84 28.22 -53.73
C ASP A 522 -9.31 29.66 -53.80
N THR A 523 -8.11 29.94 -53.28
CA THR A 523 -7.45 31.25 -53.50
C THR A 523 -5.98 31.13 -53.92
N PRO A 524 -5.58 31.70 -55.08
CA PRO A 524 -4.19 31.69 -55.52
C PRO A 524 -3.38 32.88 -54.95
N THR A 525 -2.17 32.55 -54.49
CA THR A 525 -0.97 33.42 -54.31
C THR A 525 -1.04 34.67 -53.43
N GLY A 526 -0.12 34.69 -52.45
CA GLY A 526 0.65 35.89 -52.11
C GLY A 526 0.11 36.78 -50.99
N SER A 527 0.85 36.79 -49.88
CA SER A 527 0.75 37.68 -48.71
C SER A 527 -0.23 37.26 -47.60
N ALA A 528 0.38 36.95 -46.44
CA ALA A 528 -0.19 36.63 -45.14
C ALA A 528 -1.08 35.37 -45.02
N LEU A 529 -0.45 34.26 -44.61
CA LEU A 529 -1.15 33.12 -43.99
C LEU A 529 -2.06 33.64 -42.85
N PRO A 530 -3.35 33.22 -42.79
CA PRO A 530 -4.23 33.64 -41.71
C PRO A 530 -3.74 33.11 -40.35
N LYS A 531 -3.73 33.98 -39.34
CA LYS A 531 -3.19 33.77 -37.96
C LYS A 531 -4.10 32.97 -37.02
N VAL A 532 -5.01 32.15 -37.55
CA VAL A 532 -5.91 31.29 -36.75
C VAL A 532 -5.65 29.86 -37.21
N ASN A 533 -5.07 29.02 -36.34
CA ASN A 533 -5.09 27.54 -36.31
C ASN A 533 -3.93 26.85 -35.53
N ASP A 534 -3.07 27.58 -34.80
CA ASP A 534 -2.01 26.95 -33.96
C ASP A 534 -2.42 26.74 -32.47
N LEU A 535 -3.62 27.16 -32.06
CA LEU A 535 -4.07 27.03 -30.67
C LEU A 535 -4.87 25.74 -30.46
N PRO A 536 -4.67 25.02 -29.33
CA PRO A 536 -5.47 23.84 -28.98
C PRO A 536 -6.97 24.11 -28.93
N SER A 537 -7.80 23.06 -29.05
CA SER A 537 -9.23 23.16 -28.78
C SER A 537 -9.45 23.71 -27.36
N GLU A 538 -10.28 24.74 -27.21
CA GLU A 538 -10.55 25.34 -25.89
C GLU A 538 -11.08 24.31 -24.88
N LYS A 539 -11.81 23.31 -25.39
CA LYS A 539 -12.38 22.21 -24.60
C LYS A 539 -11.48 20.99 -24.53
N GLY A 540 -10.40 20.97 -25.32
CA GLY A 540 -9.48 19.86 -25.49
C GLY A 540 -8.51 19.66 -24.34
N LEU A 541 -7.75 18.56 -24.43
CA LEU A 541 -6.77 18.15 -23.44
C LEU A 541 -5.52 19.04 -23.46
N LYS A 542 -5.05 19.44 -24.65
CA LYS A 542 -3.89 20.33 -24.79
C LYS A 542 -4.11 21.70 -24.13
N ASN A 543 -5.33 22.23 -24.16
CA ASN A 543 -5.65 23.47 -23.45
C ASN A 543 -5.61 23.28 -21.92
N ILE A 544 -6.02 22.11 -21.41
CA ILE A 544 -5.88 21.76 -19.99
C ILE A 544 -4.41 21.77 -19.58
N TRP A 545 -3.52 21.18 -20.39
CA TRP A 545 -2.09 21.17 -20.12
C TRP A 545 -1.52 22.59 -20.02
N ARG A 546 -1.87 23.45 -20.98
CA ARG A 546 -1.43 24.84 -21.01
C ARG A 546 -1.88 25.65 -19.80
N LEU A 547 -3.16 25.54 -19.43
CA LEU A 547 -3.76 26.41 -18.41
C LEU A 547 -3.53 25.90 -16.98
N TYR A 548 -3.52 24.58 -16.78
CA TYR A 548 -3.56 23.98 -15.45
C TYR A 548 -2.34 23.10 -15.13
N ASN A 549 -1.50 22.78 -16.12
CA ASN A 549 -0.31 21.94 -15.89
C ASN A 549 1.00 22.62 -16.32
N GLY A 550 0.96 23.91 -16.67
CA GLY A 550 2.17 24.67 -17.01
C GLY A 550 3.05 25.02 -15.81
N LYS A 551 2.52 24.93 -14.57
CA LYS A 551 3.26 25.18 -13.33
C LYS A 551 2.79 24.26 -12.21
N SER A 552 3.64 24.02 -11.21
CA SER A 552 3.25 23.42 -9.92
C SER A 552 2.44 24.41 -9.08
N ILE A 553 1.89 23.93 -7.96
CA ILE A 553 1.19 24.79 -6.99
C ILE A 553 2.09 25.86 -6.33
N ASP A 554 3.41 25.67 -6.40
CA ASP A 554 4.41 26.62 -5.90
C ASP A 554 4.97 27.51 -7.04
N GLY A 555 4.43 27.39 -8.25
CA GLY A 555 4.79 28.22 -9.39
C GLY A 555 6.02 27.75 -10.17
N VAL A 556 6.63 26.62 -9.81
CA VAL A 556 7.75 26.01 -10.56
C VAL A 556 7.25 25.60 -11.96
N PRO A 557 7.93 25.98 -13.05
CA PRO A 557 7.55 25.58 -14.41
C PRO A 557 7.43 24.07 -14.55
N ALA A 558 6.36 23.60 -15.19
CA ALA A 558 6.07 22.18 -15.39
C ALA A 558 5.99 21.84 -16.89
N ILE A 559 4.80 21.60 -17.45
CA ILE A 559 4.63 21.35 -18.89
C ILE A 559 4.94 22.61 -19.69
N GLN A 560 5.84 22.52 -20.68
CA GLN A 560 6.27 23.67 -21.48
C GLN A 560 5.94 23.55 -22.97
N THR A 561 5.91 22.34 -23.52
CA THR A 561 5.88 22.08 -24.96
C THR A 561 4.76 21.13 -25.39
N ALA A 562 4.29 20.22 -24.52
CA ALA A 562 3.29 19.21 -24.85
C ALA A 562 2.02 19.79 -25.47
N TYR A 563 1.52 20.91 -24.93
CA TYR A 563 0.32 21.57 -25.44
C TYR A 563 0.50 22.21 -26.82
N ALA A 564 1.74 22.52 -27.21
CA ALA A 564 2.09 23.12 -28.50
C ALA A 564 2.50 22.07 -29.55
N SER A 565 2.59 20.80 -29.16
CA SER A 565 2.94 19.70 -30.07
C SER A 565 1.96 19.64 -31.25
N LYS A 566 2.50 19.51 -32.47
CA LYS A 566 1.73 19.29 -33.70
C LYS A 566 1.37 17.81 -33.92
N LYS A 567 1.83 16.92 -33.04
CA LYS A 567 1.45 15.50 -33.10
C LYS A 567 -0.04 15.34 -32.83
N PRO A 568 -0.73 14.47 -33.59
CA PRO A 568 -2.13 14.20 -33.37
C PRO A 568 -2.32 13.49 -32.02
N LEU A 569 -3.36 13.86 -31.31
CA LEU A 569 -3.91 13.01 -30.24
C LEU A 569 -4.67 11.85 -30.91
N GLY A 570 -4.84 10.73 -30.21
CA GLY A 570 -5.39 9.51 -30.81
C GLY A 570 -6.86 9.67 -31.23
N ASP A 571 -7.26 9.07 -32.36
CA ASP A 571 -8.69 8.92 -32.70
C ASP A 571 -9.28 7.76 -31.88
N TRP A 572 -9.99 8.11 -30.81
CA TRP A 572 -10.58 7.16 -29.90
C TRP A 572 -11.91 6.59 -30.40
N ARG A 573 -12.44 6.99 -31.56
CA ARG A 573 -13.59 6.29 -32.15
C ARG A 573 -13.22 4.90 -32.66
N ILE A 574 -11.96 4.73 -33.05
CA ILE A 574 -11.42 3.46 -33.56
C ILE A 574 -10.80 2.63 -32.41
N LYS A 575 -10.11 3.30 -31.46
CA LYS A 575 -9.40 2.65 -30.33
C LYS A 575 -10.20 2.60 -29.01
N GLY A 576 -11.26 3.39 -28.87
CA GLY A 576 -11.89 3.69 -27.58
C GLY A 576 -12.84 2.64 -27.02
N ALA A 577 -13.23 1.63 -27.81
CA ALA A 577 -14.19 0.63 -27.37
C ALA A 577 -13.74 -0.11 -26.09
N GLU A 578 -12.43 -0.32 -25.92
CA GLU A 578 -11.85 -0.93 -24.72
C GLU A 578 -11.89 -0.02 -23.48
N TYR A 579 -12.03 1.29 -23.67
CA TYR A 579 -12.07 2.30 -22.59
C TYR A 579 -13.50 2.75 -22.24
N CYS A 580 -14.51 2.28 -22.98
CA CYS A 580 -15.93 2.57 -22.77
C CYS A 580 -16.59 1.73 -21.66
N VAL A 581 -15.81 1.01 -20.84
CA VAL A 581 -16.33 0.20 -19.73
C VAL A 581 -16.94 1.11 -18.66
N PRO A 582 -18.21 0.92 -18.24
CA PRO A 582 -18.84 1.69 -17.18
C PRO A 582 -17.97 1.75 -15.91
N ASP A 583 -17.96 2.91 -15.25
CA ASP A 583 -17.35 3.01 -13.93
C ASP A 583 -18.37 2.47 -12.94
N ASP A 584 -18.02 1.42 -12.20
CA ASP A 584 -18.80 1.01 -11.06
C ASP A 584 -18.32 1.78 -9.82
N GLU A 585 -18.71 3.05 -9.72
CA GLU A 585 -18.51 3.85 -8.49
C GLU A 585 -19.41 3.33 -7.34
N SER A 586 -20.24 2.31 -7.62
CA SER A 586 -21.09 1.63 -6.64
C SER A 586 -20.48 0.34 -6.09
N ILE A 587 -19.19 0.04 -6.33
CA ILE A 587 -18.45 -0.93 -5.51
C ILE A 587 -18.41 -0.34 -4.09
N PRO A 588 -19.30 -0.76 -3.18
CA PRO A 588 -19.46 -0.07 -1.92
C PRO A 588 -18.25 -0.40 -1.03
N PRO A 589 -17.82 0.51 -0.13
CA PRO A 589 -17.34 0.01 1.15
C PRO A 589 -18.50 -0.84 1.68
N LYS A 590 -18.30 -2.14 1.88
CA LYS A 590 -19.36 -2.96 2.47
C LYS A 590 -19.84 -2.23 3.72
N ASP A 591 -21.14 -1.98 3.77
CA ASP A 591 -21.83 -1.21 4.81
C ASP A 591 -21.22 -1.51 6.18
N HIS A 592 -20.94 -0.45 6.94
CA HIS A 592 -20.76 -0.52 8.38
C HIS A 592 -22.06 -1.04 9.00
N HIS A 593 -22.25 -2.35 8.97
CA HIS A 593 -23.11 -3.00 9.93
C HIS A 593 -22.41 -2.91 11.27
N ILE A 594 -22.92 -2.00 12.10
CA ILE A 594 -23.00 -2.22 13.55
C ILE A 594 -23.33 -3.71 13.72
N ILE A 595 -22.46 -4.44 14.40
CA ILE A 595 -22.71 -5.83 14.79
C ILE A 595 -23.91 -5.77 15.73
N VAL A 596 -25.10 -5.91 15.16
CA VAL A 596 -26.27 -6.38 15.87
C VAL A 596 -26.34 -7.86 15.52
N GLU A 597 -26.04 -8.70 16.50
CA GLU A 597 -26.26 -10.14 16.42
C GLU A 597 -27.70 -10.42 15.95
N GLY A 598 -27.84 -11.25 14.91
CA GLY A 598 -29.12 -11.89 14.59
C GLY A 598 -29.36 -12.16 13.11
N GLY A 599 -29.12 -13.40 12.67
CA GLY A 599 -29.53 -13.85 11.34
C GLY A 599 -28.93 -15.18 10.88
N PHE A 600 -29.12 -16.24 11.67
CA PHE A 600 -28.74 -17.61 11.31
C PHE A 600 -29.59 -18.13 10.13
N ILE A 601 -28.99 -18.31 8.96
CA ILE A 601 -29.37 -19.40 8.03
C ILE A 601 -28.09 -20.20 7.81
N SER A 602 -28.02 -21.36 8.46
CA SER A 602 -26.79 -22.13 8.62
C SER A 602 -26.37 -22.86 7.33
N ASP A 603 -25.05 -22.94 7.13
CA ASP A 603 -24.39 -23.85 6.17
C ASP A 603 -24.83 -25.32 6.32
N ALA A 604 -25.46 -25.68 7.44
CA ALA A 604 -26.10 -26.97 7.65
C ALA A 604 -27.22 -27.26 6.63
N GLY A 605 -27.98 -26.26 6.18
CA GLY A 605 -29.06 -26.45 5.20
C GLY A 605 -28.57 -26.90 3.82
N LYS A 606 -27.39 -26.42 3.40
CA LYS A 606 -26.73 -26.81 2.13
C LYS A 606 -26.05 -28.18 2.24
N LEU A 607 -25.56 -28.53 3.42
CA LEU A 607 -25.01 -29.86 3.70
C LEU A 607 -26.10 -30.95 3.76
N LEU A 608 -27.26 -30.63 4.35
CA LEU A 608 -28.42 -31.54 4.44
C LEU A 608 -29.03 -31.86 3.07
N THR A 609 -29.11 -30.86 2.18
CA THR A 609 -29.61 -31.05 0.81
C THR A 609 -28.68 -31.92 -0.03
N SER A 610 -27.36 -31.70 0.05
CA SER A 610 -26.37 -32.53 -0.66
C SER A 610 -26.28 -33.97 -0.12
N PHE A 611 -26.43 -34.16 1.20
CA PHE A 611 -26.56 -35.48 1.82
C PHE A 611 -27.80 -36.23 1.35
N GLY A 612 -28.97 -35.56 1.31
CA GLY A 612 -30.22 -36.12 0.82
C GLY A 612 -30.13 -36.60 -0.64
N VAL A 613 -29.49 -35.82 -1.51
CA VAL A 613 -29.24 -36.20 -2.91
C VAL A 613 -28.33 -37.43 -3.03
N GLY A 614 -27.30 -37.55 -2.18
CA GLY A 614 -26.42 -38.72 -2.14
C GLY A 614 -27.14 -40.02 -1.76
N VAL A 615 -28.03 -39.96 -0.76
CA VAL A 615 -28.85 -41.12 -0.37
C VAL A 615 -29.81 -41.52 -1.50
N LEU A 616 -30.43 -40.55 -2.17
CA LEU A 616 -31.41 -40.79 -3.22
C LEU A 616 -30.76 -41.39 -4.48
N ALA A 617 -29.60 -40.89 -4.89
CA ALA A 617 -28.83 -41.43 -6.02
C ALA A 617 -28.38 -42.87 -5.78
N THR A 618 -27.90 -43.18 -4.56
CA THR A 618 -27.45 -44.54 -4.20
C THR A 618 -28.61 -45.52 -4.16
N THR A 619 -29.78 -45.08 -3.67
CA THR A 619 -31.00 -45.89 -3.64
C THR A 619 -31.53 -46.19 -5.05
N LEU A 620 -31.44 -45.21 -5.96
CA LEU A 620 -31.81 -45.39 -7.36
C LEU A 620 -30.85 -46.32 -8.11
N LEU A 621 -29.54 -46.17 -7.93
CA LEU A 621 -28.52 -47.08 -8.49
C LEU A 621 -28.69 -48.51 -7.97
N TYR A 622 -29.07 -48.68 -6.70
CA TYR A 622 -29.39 -50.00 -6.13
C TYR A 622 -30.65 -50.62 -6.74
N ARG A 623 -31.74 -49.84 -6.90
CA ARG A 623 -32.96 -50.32 -7.61
C ARG A 623 -32.67 -50.71 -9.05
N TRP A 624 -31.74 -50.02 -9.70
CA TRP A 624 -31.35 -50.31 -11.08
C TRP A 624 -30.46 -51.56 -11.17
N GLY A 625 -29.51 -51.73 -10.25
CA GLY A 625 -28.65 -52.92 -10.16
C GLY A 625 -29.42 -54.21 -9.81
N HIS A 626 -30.46 -54.13 -8.97
CA HIS A 626 -31.30 -55.28 -8.65
C HIS A 626 -32.27 -55.70 -9.77
N GLY A 627 -32.53 -54.83 -10.75
CA GLY A 627 -33.30 -55.17 -11.95
C GLY A 627 -32.48 -55.86 -13.03
N ALA A 628 -31.14 -55.78 -12.97
CA ALA A 628 -30.22 -56.42 -13.92
C ALA A 628 -29.64 -57.75 -13.41
N TRP A 629 -30.03 -58.19 -12.21
CA TRP A 629 -29.62 -59.45 -11.57
C TRP A 629 -30.84 -60.19 -10.98
N ARG A 630 -31.93 -60.25 -11.77
CA ARG A 630 -33.03 -61.22 -11.66
C ARG A 630 -33.48 -61.64 -13.05
#